data_AF-A0A966NV20-F1
#
_entry.id   AF-A0A966NV20-F1
#
_cell.length_a   1.000
_cell.length_b   1.000
_cell.length_c   1.000
_cell.angle_alpha   90.00
_cell.angle_beta   90.00
_cell.angle_gamma   90.00
#
_symmetry.space_group_name_H-M   'P 1'
#
loop_
_entity.id
_entity.type
_entity.pdbx_description
1 polymer ?
#
loop_
_entity_poly.entity_id
_entity_poly.type
_entity_poly.pdbx_seq_one_letter_code
_entity_poly.pdbx_strand_id
1 'polypeptide(L)'
;MAVVGTPITHCIAMRQLPLQVGHGAEVKTAVINTETLSVVPRTLVFERLGERFWRYTTLETPGALVEVRVDEYGLVETEEGGYE
;
A
#
# COMPACT_ATOMS: atom_id res chain seq x y z
N MET A 1 5.34 0.44 -8.15
CA MET A 1 5.00 1.84 -8.50
C MET A 1 3.74 2.20 -7.73
N ALA A 2 3.62 3.41 -7.20
CA ALA A 2 2.45 3.89 -6.48
C ALA A 2 2.06 5.29 -6.98
N VAL A 3 0.75 5.55 -7.10
CA VAL A 3 0.22 6.86 -7.49
C VAL A 3 -0.49 7.44 -6.27
N VAL A 4 -0.11 8.66 -5.88
CA VAL A 4 -0.70 9.33 -4.71
C VAL A 4 -2.19 9.57 -4.95
N GLY A 5 -3.04 9.22 -3.96
CA GLY A 5 -4.48 9.41 -4.04
C GLY A 5 -5.26 8.28 -4.74
N THR A 6 -4.62 7.13 -5.02
CA THR A 6 -5.35 5.94 -5.47
C THR A 6 -4.78 4.65 -4.88
N PRO A 7 -5.62 3.74 -4.37
CA PRO A 7 -5.17 2.47 -3.80
C PRO A 7 -4.85 1.39 -4.85
N ILE A 8 -5.21 1.61 -6.12
CA ILE A 8 -5.14 0.55 -7.14
C ILE A 8 -3.71 0.03 -7.35
N THR A 9 -2.72 0.89 -7.20
CA THR A 9 -1.31 0.52 -7.29
C THR A 9 -0.84 -0.33 -6.09
N HIS A 10 -1.42 -0.11 -4.91
CA HIS A 10 -1.14 -0.94 -3.73
C HIS A 10 -1.75 -2.33 -3.87
N CYS A 11 -2.92 -2.45 -4.50
CA CYS A 11 -3.57 -3.74 -4.79
C CYS A 11 -2.64 -4.67 -5.58
N ILE A 12 -1.96 -4.13 -6.61
CA ILE A 12 -1.01 -4.89 -7.43
C ILE A 12 0.16 -5.41 -6.57
N ALA A 13 0.73 -4.55 -5.71
CA ALA A 13 1.84 -4.93 -4.84
C ALA A 13 1.42 -6.02 -3.84
N MET A 14 0.30 -5.82 -3.12
CA MET A 14 -0.22 -6.78 -2.15
C MET A 14 -0.50 -8.15 -2.77
N ARG A 15 -1.00 -8.18 -4.02
CA ARG A 15 -1.27 -9.43 -4.74
C ARG A 15 -0.01 -10.14 -5.24
N GLN A 16 1.07 -9.41 -5.52
CA GLN A 16 2.36 -9.99 -5.94
C GLN A 16 3.22 -10.47 -4.78
N LEU A 17 3.00 -9.94 -3.57
CA LEU A 17 3.75 -10.31 -2.38
C LEU A 17 3.21 -11.62 -1.78
N PRO A 18 4.01 -12.70 -1.71
CA PRO A 18 3.58 -13.98 -1.13
C PRO A 18 3.64 -13.93 0.42
N LEU A 19 3.00 -12.92 1.02
CA LEU A 19 3.00 -12.71 2.46
C LEU A 19 1.95 -13.57 3.15
N GLN A 20 2.38 -14.28 4.19
CA GLN A 20 1.49 -14.93 5.15
C GLN A 20 0.97 -13.89 6.15
N VAL A 21 -0.15 -14.20 6.80
CA VAL A 21 -0.69 -13.34 7.87
C VAL A 21 0.35 -13.21 8.99
N GLY A 22 0.59 -11.97 9.42
CA GLY A 22 1.61 -11.60 10.40
C GLY A 22 2.98 -11.27 9.79
N HIS A 23 3.18 -11.44 8.48
CA HIS A 23 4.43 -11.06 7.81
C HIS A 23 4.34 -9.69 7.15
N GLY A 24 5.51 -9.08 6.97
CA GLY A 24 5.68 -7.88 6.17
C GLY A 24 6.85 -7.95 5.20
N ALA A 25 6.84 -7.08 4.21
CA ALA A 25 7.90 -6.93 3.22
C ALA A 25 8.13 -5.46 2.87
N GLU A 26 9.39 -5.11 2.62
CA GLU A 26 9.77 -3.81 2.10
C GLU A 26 9.81 -3.85 0.56
N VAL A 27 9.20 -2.85 -0.07
CA VAL A 27 9.11 -2.73 -1.52
C VAL A 27 9.57 -1.35 -1.95
N LYS A 28 10.68 -1.32 -2.69
CA LYS A 28 11.15 -0.10 -3.34
C LYS A 28 10.18 0.27 -4.47
N THR A 29 9.55 1.42 -4.32
CA THR A 29 8.40 1.85 -5.11
C THR A 29 8.65 3.22 -5.70
N ALA A 30 8.49 3.36 -7.02
CA ALA A 30 8.39 4.67 -7.65
C ALA A 30 7.05 5.31 -7.27
N VAL A 31 7.07 6.40 -6.50
CA VAL A 31 5.88 7.15 -6.08
C VAL A 31 5.69 8.34 -7.02
N ILE A 32 4.51 8.44 -7.59
CA ILE A 32 4.11 9.49 -8.52
C ILE A 32 3.25 10.50 -7.75
N ASN A 33 3.72 11.74 -7.66
CA ASN A 33 2.92 12.85 -7.17
C ASN A 33 1.93 13.26 -8.27
N THR A 34 0.64 13.26 -8.00
CA THR A 34 -0.42 13.50 -9.00
C THR A 34 -0.55 14.96 -9.42
N GLU A 35 -0.09 15.91 -8.60
CA GLU A 35 -0.13 17.35 -8.91
C GLU A 35 1.03 17.77 -9.83
N THR A 36 2.22 17.21 -9.62
CA THR A 36 3.46 17.60 -10.31
C THR A 36 3.94 16.58 -11.34
N LEU A 37 3.37 15.36 -11.32
CA LEU A 37 3.84 14.20 -12.08
C LEU A 37 5.31 13.84 -11.83
N SER A 38 5.89 14.34 -10.74
CA SER A 38 7.24 13.98 -10.32
C SER A 38 7.27 12.54 -9.82
N VAL A 39 8.37 11.85 -10.12
CA VAL A 39 8.61 10.47 -9.71
C VAL A 39 9.72 10.45 -8.68
N VAL A 40 9.41 9.96 -7.47
CA VAL A 40 10.37 9.85 -6.37
C VAL A 40 10.43 8.40 -5.90
N PRO A 41 11.61 7.77 -5.80
CA PRO A 41 11.73 6.45 -5.21
C PRO A 41 11.45 6.53 -3.69
N ARG A 42 10.57 5.66 -3.19
CA ARG A 42 10.30 5.47 -1.77
C ARG A 42 10.32 4.00 -1.38
N THR A 43 10.56 3.72 -0.11
CA THR A 43 10.39 2.37 0.44
C THR A 43 9.06 2.28 1.16
N LEU A 44 8.16 1.46 0.60
CA LEU A 44 6.91 1.10 1.26
C LEU A 44 7.09 -0.20 2.01
N VAL A 45 6.57 -0.27 3.23
CA VAL A 45 6.49 -1.51 4.01
C VAL A 45 5.05 -1.97 3.96
N PHE A 46 4.81 -3.17 3.43
CA PHE A 46 3.50 -3.82 3.42
C PHE A 46 3.47 -4.90 4.49
N GLU A 47 2.44 -4.91 5.30
CA GLU A 47 2.19 -5.91 6.34
C GLU A 47 0.83 -6.54 6.12
N ARG A 48 0.78 -7.87 6.17
CA ARG A 48 -0.49 -8.61 6.07
C ARG A 48 -1.02 -8.86 7.47
N LEU A 49 -2.03 -8.11 7.89
CA LEU A 49 -2.61 -8.18 9.23
C LEU A 49 -3.64 -9.32 9.38
N GLY A 50 -4.29 -9.69 8.28
CA GLY A 50 -5.28 -10.76 8.24
C GLY A 50 -5.50 -11.25 6.81
N GLU A 51 -6.48 -12.12 6.61
CA GLU A 51 -6.78 -12.65 5.27
C GLU A 51 -7.11 -11.54 4.27
N ARG A 52 -7.85 -10.53 4.74
CA ARG A 52 -8.36 -9.36 3.98
C ARG A 52 -7.90 -8.02 4.55
N PHE A 53 -7.00 -8.02 5.52
CA PHE A 53 -6.53 -6.81 6.19
C PHE A 53 -5.05 -6.62 5.94
N TRP A 54 -4.70 -5.44 5.48
CA TRP A 54 -3.35 -5.05 5.15
C TRP A 54 -3.05 -3.71 5.79
N ARG A 55 -1.77 -3.47 6.03
CA ARG A 55 -1.25 -2.18 6.43
C ARG A 55 -0.08 -1.84 5.54
N TYR A 56 0.02 -0.58 5.14
CA TYR A 56 1.23 -0.09 4.54
C TYR A 56 1.73 1.19 5.21
N THR A 57 3.04 1.32 5.24
CA THR A 57 3.76 2.48 5.77
C THR A 57 4.86 2.90 4.81
N THR A 58 5.34 4.13 4.96
CA THR A 58 6.47 4.69 4.20
C THR A 58 7.61 4.95 5.16
N LEU A 59 8.83 4.50 4.83
CA LEU A 59 10.00 4.74 5.71
C LEU A 59 10.35 6.23 5.80
N GLU A 60 9.94 7.02 4.82
CA GLU A 60 10.14 8.46 4.74
C GLU A 60 9.20 9.24 5.66
N THR A 61 8.13 8.63 6.17
CA THR A 61 7.24 9.23 7.18
C THR A 61 6.84 8.16 8.19
N PRO A 62 7.76 7.80 9.10
CA PRO A 62 7.49 6.81 10.14
C PRO A 62 6.28 7.26 10.98
N GLY A 63 5.23 6.44 11.02
CA GLY A 63 3.99 6.74 11.76
C GLY A 63 2.79 7.12 10.88
N ALA A 64 3.00 7.44 9.60
CA ALA A 64 1.92 7.48 8.61
C ALA A 64 1.60 6.04 8.18
N LEU A 65 0.76 5.38 8.97
CA LEU A 65 0.25 4.05 8.67
C LEU A 65 -1.14 4.15 8.08
N VAL A 66 -1.39 3.33 7.08
CA VAL A 66 -2.69 3.22 6.44
C VAL A 66 -3.11 1.77 6.49
N GLU A 67 -4.21 1.51 7.18
CA GLU A 67 -4.84 0.20 7.21
C GLU A 67 -5.91 0.12 6.12
N VAL A 68 -5.92 -0.99 5.40
CA VAL A 68 -6.83 -1.22 4.28
C VAL A 68 -7.49 -2.60 4.38
N ARG A 69 -8.75 -2.64 3.96
CA ARG A 69 -9.51 -3.88 3.78
C ARG A 69 -9.62 -4.18 2.30
N VAL A 70 -9.37 -5.42 1.90
CA VAL A 70 -9.47 -5.86 0.51
C VAL A 70 -10.63 -6.82 0.28
N ASP A 71 -11.16 -6.83 -0.94
CA ASP A 71 -12.16 -7.77 -1.41
C ASP A 71 -11.57 -9.16 -1.69
N GLU A 72 -12.39 -10.07 -2.23
CA GLU A 72 -11.96 -11.41 -2.62
C GLU A 72 -10.95 -11.46 -3.79
N TYR A 73 -10.83 -10.37 -4.55
CA TYR A 73 -9.88 -10.20 -5.65
C TYR A 73 -8.61 -9.45 -5.22
N GLY A 74 -8.51 -9.01 -3.96
CA GLY A 74 -7.38 -8.24 -3.46
C GLY A 74 -7.40 -6.76 -3.87
N LEU A 75 -8.57 -6.24 -4.24
CA LEU A 75 -8.81 -4.81 -4.46
C LEU A 75 -9.19 -4.15 -3.13
N VAL A 76 -8.68 -2.95 -2.89
CA VAL A 76 -9.01 -2.19 -1.68
C VAL A 76 -10.49 -1.77 -1.73
N GLU A 77 -11.25 -2.22 -0.72
CA GLU A 77 -12.63 -1.80 -0.47
C GLU A 77 -12.69 -0.57 0.42
N THR A 78 -11.79 -0.46 1.41
CA THR A 78 -11.77 0.69 2.33
C THR A 78 -10.34 0.99 2.74
N GLU A 79 -9.99 2.29 2.75
CA GLU A 79 -8.69 2.82 3.17
C GLU A 79 -8.90 3.90 4.24
N GLU A 80 -8.33 3.69 5.43
CA GLU A 80 -8.48 4.64 6.53
C GLU A 80 -7.87 6.02 6.16
N GLY A 81 -8.72 7.06 6.15
CA GLY A 81 -8.30 8.43 5.87
C GLY A 81 -8.06 8.77 4.40
N GLY A 82 -8.44 7.88 3.45
CA GLY A 82 -8.16 8.05 2.02
C GLY A 82 -9.35 7.78 1.09
N TYR A 83 -9.73 6.51 0.94
CA TYR A 83 -10.61 6.03 -0.12
C TYR A 83 -11.70 5.10 0.45
N GLU A 84 -12.95 5.26 -0.02
CA GLU A 84 -14.14 4.45 0.31
C GLU A 84 -14.79 3.87 -0.95
#